data_AF-A0A7M7PGK5-F1
#
_entry.id   AF-A0A7M7PGK5-F1
#
_cell.length_a   1.000
_cell.length_b   1.000
_cell.length_c   1.000
_cell.angle_alpha   90.00
_cell.angle_beta   90.00
_cell.angle_gamma   90.00
#
_symmetry.space_group_name_H-M   'P 1'
#
loop_
_entity.id
_entity.type
_entity.pdbx_description
1 polymer ?
#
loop_
_entity_poly.entity_id
_entity_poly.type
_entity_poly.pdbx_seq_one_letter_code
_entity_poly.pdbx_strand_id
1 'polypeptide(L)'
;MKMDITAGMQDMFQAEGAYLISEEDIKRRKQERHYTMLSELQDMARQLPMNFQQLLPYTTLSNLALSLLDGTVFEIVQHLSEIQQMMERKLMEQRARLHNSHKSQKYQMQKRHQAAMQDCQSKPHNIPRTKIANEKEKEALDKKMSEEQKRMDERILIELDTCAAEQQTTLEKAGVPGFQRTHDSKESRLQMYILEFITKLHRMETAESVS
;
A
#
# COMPACT_ATOMS: atom_id res chain seq x y z
N MET A 1 -13.01 31.07 -66.99
CA MET A 1 -12.79 30.87 -65.55
C MET A 1 -12.33 29.43 -65.35
N LYS A 2 -11.01 29.19 -65.44
CA LYS A 2 -10.42 27.87 -65.20
C LYS A 2 -10.02 27.85 -63.72
N MET A 3 -10.62 26.94 -62.94
CA MET A 3 -10.20 26.72 -61.55
C MET A 3 -8.85 25.99 -61.59
N ASP A 4 -7.85 26.58 -60.94
CA ASP A 4 -6.53 26.00 -60.73
C ASP A 4 -6.65 24.83 -59.73
N ILE A 5 -6.88 23.63 -60.24
CA ILE A 5 -6.94 22.39 -59.43
C ILE A 5 -5.53 21.99 -58.96
N THR A 6 -4.49 22.51 -59.62
CA THR A 6 -3.07 22.23 -59.33
C THR A 6 -2.57 22.87 -58.03
N ALA A 7 -3.13 24.01 -57.60
CA ALA A 7 -2.73 24.65 -56.34
C ALA A 7 -3.22 23.85 -55.11
N GLY A 8 -4.44 23.29 -55.17
CA GLY A 8 -5.03 22.53 -54.06
C GLY A 8 -4.40 21.15 -53.83
N MET A 9 -3.85 20.51 -54.87
CA MET A 9 -3.16 19.22 -54.73
C MET A 9 -1.76 19.36 -54.15
N GLN A 10 -1.10 20.51 -54.32
CA GLN A 10 0.24 20.76 -53.79
C GLN A 10 0.23 21.10 -52.29
N ASP A 11 -0.83 21.76 -51.82
CA ASP A 11 -1.10 21.96 -50.38
C ASP A 11 -1.59 20.68 -49.69
N MET A 12 -2.32 19.80 -50.38
CA MET A 12 -2.70 18.48 -49.85
C MET A 12 -1.49 17.56 -49.64
N PHE A 13 -0.52 17.57 -50.57
CA PHE A 13 0.72 16.80 -50.42
C PHE A 13 1.73 17.40 -49.43
N GLN A 14 1.58 18.67 -49.04
CA GLN A 14 2.37 19.28 -47.96
C GLN A 14 1.74 19.07 -46.57
N ALA A 15 0.42 18.87 -46.49
CA ALA A 15 -0.27 18.60 -45.22
C ALA A 15 -0.10 17.15 -44.71
N GLU A 16 0.11 16.17 -45.60
CA GLU A 16 0.31 14.75 -45.20
C GLU A 16 1.72 14.46 -44.62
N GLY A 17 2.66 15.40 -44.73
CA GLY A 17 3.99 15.30 -44.12
C GLY A 17 4.07 15.69 -42.64
N ALA A 18 2.95 16.13 -42.03
CA ALA A 18 2.95 16.84 -40.75
C ALA A 18 2.92 15.96 -39.48
N TYR A 19 3.04 14.63 -39.55
CA TYR A 19 2.96 13.81 -38.33
C TYR A 19 3.79 12.51 -38.35
N LEU A 20 5.01 12.56 -38.89
CA LEU A 20 6.03 11.54 -38.54
C LEU A 20 6.92 12.14 -37.45
N ILE A 21 6.62 11.83 -36.19
CA ILE A 21 7.55 12.11 -35.08
C ILE A 21 8.85 11.39 -35.43
N SER A 22 9.93 12.14 -35.66
CA SER A 22 11.20 11.52 -36.04
C SER A 22 11.70 10.61 -34.91
N GLU A 23 12.41 9.53 -35.22
CA GLU A 23 13.03 8.67 -34.20
C GLU A 23 13.94 9.49 -33.26
N GLU A 24 14.56 10.54 -33.80
CA GLU A 24 15.37 11.50 -33.04
C GLU A 24 14.54 12.29 -32.03
N ASP A 25 13.33 12.72 -32.38
CA ASP A 25 12.42 13.41 -31.46
C ASP A 25 11.93 12.48 -30.33
N ILE A 26 11.65 11.21 -30.64
CA ILE A 26 11.29 10.21 -29.62
C ILE A 26 12.45 10.00 -28.64
N LYS A 27 13.67 9.86 -29.18
CA LYS A 27 14.88 9.69 -28.37
C LYS A 27 15.14 10.92 -27.51
N ARG A 28 15.00 12.12 -28.07
CA ARG A 28 15.16 13.40 -27.34
C ARG A 28 14.15 13.50 -26.19
N ARG A 29 12.86 13.24 -26.45
CA ARG A 29 11.80 13.27 -25.42
C ARG A 29 12.06 12.27 -24.29
N LYS A 30 12.48 11.05 -24.61
CA LYS A 30 12.82 10.04 -23.59
C LYS A 30 14.01 10.49 -22.74
N GLN A 31 15.00 11.10 -23.37
CA GLN A 31 16.19 11.59 -22.68
C GLN A 31 15.89 12.81 -21.79
N GLU A 32 15.07 13.76 -22.27
CA GLU A 32 14.56 14.87 -21.47
C GLU A 32 13.79 14.36 -20.25
N ARG A 33 12.86 13.42 -20.44
CA ARG A 33 12.10 12.81 -19.34
C ARG A 33 13.01 12.11 -18.33
N HIS A 34 14.03 11.39 -18.81
CA HIS A 34 15.01 10.73 -17.95
C HIS A 34 15.77 11.74 -17.08
N TYR A 35 16.26 12.83 -17.67
CA TYR A 35 16.99 13.86 -16.92
C TYR A 35 16.11 14.55 -15.88
N THR A 36 14.86 14.88 -16.23
CA THR A 36 13.91 15.47 -15.28
C THR A 36 13.67 14.53 -14.10
N MET A 37 13.31 13.27 -14.37
CA MET A 37 13.10 12.27 -13.31
C MET A 37 14.34 12.07 -12.43
N LEU A 38 15.53 12.00 -13.05
CA LEU A 38 16.78 11.81 -12.32
C LEU A 38 17.09 13.00 -11.41
N SER A 39 16.86 14.23 -11.87
CA SER A 39 17.04 15.43 -11.05
C SER A 39 16.13 15.38 -9.82
N GLU A 40 14.85 15.06 -10.00
CA GLU A 40 13.88 14.92 -8.91
C GLU A 40 14.25 13.80 -7.94
N LEU A 41 14.71 12.66 -8.44
CA LEU A 41 15.22 11.55 -7.62
C LEU A 41 16.43 11.96 -6.77
N GLN A 42 17.36 12.74 -7.33
CA GLN A 42 18.51 13.25 -6.60
C GLN A 42 18.11 14.24 -5.51
N ASP A 43 17.14 15.12 -5.79
CA ASP A 43 16.60 16.06 -4.81
C ASP A 43 15.91 15.36 -3.64
N MET A 44 15.12 14.32 -3.93
CA MET A 44 14.50 13.51 -2.90
C MET A 44 15.53 12.69 -2.11
N ALA A 45 16.54 12.12 -2.76
CA ALA A 45 17.61 11.37 -2.10
C ALA A 45 18.41 12.25 -1.13
N ARG A 46 18.69 13.51 -1.49
CA ARG A 46 19.39 14.48 -0.62
C ARG A 46 18.64 14.82 0.67
N GLN A 47 17.32 14.63 0.70
CA GLN A 47 16.48 14.87 1.88
C GLN A 47 16.46 13.70 2.87
N LEU A 48 17.00 12.53 2.50
CA LEU A 48 17.03 11.35 3.37
C LEU A 48 18.11 11.46 4.46
N PRO A 49 18.02 10.67 5.54
CA PRO A 49 19.13 10.53 6.49
C PRO A 49 20.40 9.98 5.82
N MET A 50 21.58 10.45 6.25
CA MET A 50 22.89 10.17 5.62
C MET A 50 23.15 8.67 5.38
N ASN A 51 22.73 7.80 6.29
CA ASN A 51 22.91 6.35 6.20
C ASN A 51 22.08 5.68 5.08
N PHE A 52 21.05 6.36 4.56
CA PHE A 52 20.27 5.91 3.40
C PHE A 52 20.73 6.59 2.11
N GLN A 53 21.24 7.83 2.17
CA GLN A 53 21.81 8.52 1.01
C GLN A 53 22.93 7.69 0.37
N GLN A 54 23.80 7.11 1.17
CA GLN A 54 24.92 6.28 0.71
C GLN A 54 24.48 4.98 0.01
N LEU A 55 23.25 4.52 0.27
CA LEU A 55 22.68 3.33 -0.36
C LEU A 55 22.00 3.63 -1.70
N LEU A 56 21.90 4.91 -2.06
CA LEU A 56 21.29 5.40 -3.30
C LEU A 56 22.32 6.19 -4.12
N PRO A 57 23.40 5.53 -4.60
CA PRO A 57 24.34 6.18 -5.48
C PRO A 57 23.68 6.60 -6.80
N TYR A 58 24.36 7.49 -7.53
CA TYR A 58 23.92 7.99 -8.83
C TYR A 58 23.46 6.87 -9.78
N THR A 59 24.20 5.76 -9.84
CA THR A 59 23.88 4.62 -10.71
C THR A 59 22.53 4.00 -10.38
N THR A 60 22.20 3.84 -9.09
CA THR A 60 20.90 3.32 -8.64
C THR A 60 19.77 4.28 -9.02
N LEU A 61 19.94 5.58 -8.79
CA LEU A 61 18.93 6.59 -9.15
C LEU A 61 18.74 6.69 -10.67
N SER A 62 19.82 6.62 -11.44
CA SER A 62 19.77 6.62 -12.91
C SER A 62 19.05 5.38 -13.45
N ASN A 63 19.33 4.20 -12.90
CA ASN A 63 18.64 2.96 -13.27
C ASN A 63 17.16 3.00 -12.87
N LEU A 64 16.85 3.60 -11.71
CA LEU A 64 15.47 3.77 -11.27
C LEU A 64 14.73 4.69 -12.23
N ALA A 65 15.28 5.85 -12.59
CA ALA A 65 14.69 6.74 -13.59
C ALA A 65 14.44 6.02 -14.91
N LEU A 66 15.39 5.21 -15.40
CA LEU A 66 15.22 4.41 -16.61
C LEU A 66 14.05 3.42 -16.51
N SER A 67 13.90 2.73 -15.38
CA SER A 67 12.80 1.77 -15.16
C SER A 67 11.41 2.43 -15.10
N LEU A 68 11.35 3.74 -14.85
CA LEU A 68 10.10 4.50 -14.74
C LEU A 68 9.66 5.12 -16.08
N LEU A 69 10.53 5.13 -17.11
CA LEU A 69 10.30 5.84 -18.36
C LEU A 69 9.13 5.32 -19.20
N ASP A 70 8.72 4.08 -19.04
CA ASP A 70 7.60 3.50 -19.80
C ASP A 70 6.25 3.69 -19.07
N GLY A 71 6.28 4.08 -17.80
CA GLY A 71 5.10 4.25 -16.95
C GLY A 71 4.57 2.96 -16.32
N THR A 72 5.02 1.80 -16.77
CA THR A 72 4.52 0.48 -16.31
C THR A 72 4.73 0.32 -14.80
N VAL A 73 5.90 0.73 -14.29
CA VAL A 73 6.21 0.64 -12.86
C VAL A 73 5.30 1.52 -12.00
N PHE A 74 4.87 2.68 -12.50
CA PHE A 74 3.91 3.52 -11.77
C PHE A 74 2.57 2.81 -11.61
N GLU A 75 2.07 2.21 -12.70
CA GLU A 75 0.82 1.44 -12.67
C GLU A 75 0.93 0.24 -11.72
N ILE A 76 2.06 -0.49 -11.75
CA ILE A 76 2.30 -1.61 -10.83
C ILE A 76 2.26 -1.12 -9.38
N VAL A 77 2.97 -0.05 -9.04
CA VAL A 77 2.99 0.47 -7.66
C VAL A 77 1.60 0.94 -7.22
N GLN A 78 0.83 1.57 -8.11
CA GLN A 78 -0.54 1.99 -7.81
C GLN A 78 -1.46 0.78 -7.57
N HIS A 79 -1.44 -0.22 -8.45
CA HIS A 79 -2.23 -1.44 -8.28
C HIS A 79 -1.85 -2.19 -7.00
N LEU A 80 -0.55 -2.31 -6.68
CA LEU A 80 -0.10 -2.93 -5.44
C LEU A 80 -0.58 -2.17 -4.20
N SER A 81 -0.61 -0.83 -4.25
CA SER A 81 -1.15 0.00 -3.18
C SER A 81 -2.66 -0.23 -2.98
N GLU A 82 -3.43 -0.32 -4.07
CA GLU A 82 -4.86 -0.60 -4.01
C GLU A 82 -5.16 -1.98 -3.43
N ILE A 83 -4.42 -3.01 -3.87
CA ILE A 83 -4.51 -4.37 -3.33
C ILE A 83 -4.21 -4.38 -1.83
N GLN A 84 -3.14 -3.71 -1.41
CA GLN A 84 -2.78 -3.59 0.00
C GLN A 84 -3.89 -2.94 0.81
N GLN A 85 -4.41 -1.80 0.37
CA GLN A 85 -5.47 -1.09 1.06
C GLN A 85 -6.76 -1.92 1.18
N MET A 86 -7.12 -2.68 0.13
CA MET A 86 -8.26 -3.60 0.19
C MET A 86 -8.07 -4.69 1.25
N MET A 87 -6.86 -5.28 1.29
CA MET A 87 -6.51 -6.32 2.25
C MET A 87 -6.47 -5.79 3.69
N GLU A 88 -5.83 -4.64 3.92
CA GLU A 88 -5.78 -3.97 5.23
C GLU A 88 -7.18 -3.63 5.75
N ARG A 89 -8.06 -3.10 4.89
CA ARG A 89 -9.47 -2.85 5.25
C ARG A 89 -10.17 -4.13 5.67
N LYS A 90 -10.02 -5.22 4.90
CA LYS A 90 -10.60 -6.53 5.24
C LYS A 90 -10.11 -7.05 6.60
N LEU A 91 -8.81 -6.97 6.89
CA LEU A 91 -8.22 -7.40 8.17
C LEU A 91 -8.72 -6.54 9.33
N MET A 92 -8.77 -5.22 9.15
CA MET A 92 -9.32 -4.28 10.13
C MET A 92 -10.78 -4.60 10.46
N GLU A 93 -11.61 -4.86 9.44
CA GLU A 93 -13.01 -5.25 9.64
C GLU A 93 -13.14 -6.59 10.37
N GLN A 94 -12.32 -7.59 10.04
CA GLN A 94 -12.30 -8.87 10.76
C GLN A 94 -11.98 -8.67 12.24
N ARG A 95 -10.97 -7.83 12.54
CA ARG A 95 -10.61 -7.47 13.91
C ARG A 95 -11.74 -6.76 14.65
N ALA A 96 -12.40 -5.81 14.00
CA ALA A 96 -13.56 -5.11 14.56
C ALA A 96 -14.74 -6.06 14.84
N ARG A 97 -15.01 -7.01 13.94
CA ARG A 97 -16.07 -8.03 14.12
C ARG A 97 -15.81 -8.90 15.35
N LEU A 98 -14.58 -9.39 15.55
CA LEU A 98 -14.24 -10.16 16.75
C LEU A 98 -14.45 -9.33 18.02
N HIS A 99 -13.94 -8.10 18.02
CA HIS A 99 -14.07 -7.20 19.17
C HIS A 99 -15.54 -6.91 19.53
N ASN A 100 -16.38 -6.68 18.53
CA ASN A 100 -17.82 -6.47 18.74
C ASN A 100 -18.52 -7.74 19.26
N SER A 101 -18.12 -8.92 18.78
CA SER A 101 -18.60 -10.21 19.30
C SER A 101 -18.23 -10.37 20.78
N HIS A 102 -16.97 -10.09 21.16
CA HIS A 102 -16.52 -10.12 22.56
C HIS A 102 -17.31 -9.18 23.46
N LYS A 103 -17.58 -7.94 23.00
CA LYS A 103 -18.43 -6.99 23.72
C LYS A 103 -19.84 -7.54 23.96
N SER A 104 -20.46 -8.12 22.94
CA SER A 104 -21.79 -8.72 23.05
C SER A 104 -21.80 -9.91 24.01
N GLN A 105 -20.80 -10.79 23.94
CA GLN A 105 -20.67 -11.94 24.86
C GLN A 105 -20.52 -11.48 26.31
N LYS A 106 -19.68 -10.48 26.59
CA LYS A 106 -19.53 -9.90 27.93
C LYS A 106 -20.84 -9.34 28.47
N TYR A 107 -21.56 -8.59 27.64
CA TYR A 107 -22.85 -8.02 28.00
C TYR A 107 -23.89 -9.10 28.33
N GLN A 108 -23.99 -10.14 27.50
CA GLN A 108 -24.91 -11.26 27.73
C GLN A 108 -24.57 -12.02 29.03
N MET A 109 -23.28 -12.29 29.27
CA MET A 109 -22.83 -12.94 30.49
C MET A 109 -23.16 -12.09 31.73
N GLN A 110 -22.89 -10.78 31.68
CA GLN A 110 -23.20 -9.87 32.79
C GLN A 110 -24.71 -9.85 33.10
N LYS A 111 -25.56 -9.87 32.07
CA LYS A 111 -27.02 -9.96 32.25
C LYS A 111 -27.42 -11.29 32.91
N ARG A 112 -26.83 -12.42 32.51
CA ARG A 112 -27.08 -13.73 33.15
C ARG A 112 -26.62 -13.74 34.61
N HIS A 113 -25.44 -13.21 34.89
CA HIS A 113 -24.90 -13.12 36.25
C HIS A 113 -25.78 -12.26 37.14
N GLN A 114 -26.30 -11.14 36.63
CA GLN A 114 -27.22 -10.28 37.37
C GLN A 114 -28.54 -10.98 37.70
N ALA A 115 -29.13 -11.70 36.75
CA ALA A 115 -30.35 -12.50 36.97
C ALA A 115 -30.13 -13.61 38.01
N ALA A 116 -29.04 -14.36 37.90
CA ALA A 116 -28.70 -15.42 38.87
C ALA A 116 -28.51 -14.88 40.30
N MET A 117 -27.97 -13.66 40.43
CA MET A 117 -27.84 -12.98 41.73
C MET A 117 -29.18 -12.52 42.29
N GLN A 118 -30.12 -12.09 41.45
CA GLN A 118 -31.49 -11.72 41.87
C GLN A 118 -32.26 -12.95 42.38
N ASP A 119 -32.20 -14.08 41.66
CA ASP A 119 -32.88 -15.31 42.07
C ASP A 119 -32.40 -15.84 43.44
N CYS A 120 -31.11 -15.64 43.74
CA CYS A 120 -30.51 -16.05 45.01
C CYS A 120 -30.82 -15.11 46.19
N GLN A 121 -31.47 -13.96 45.98
CA GLN A 121 -31.84 -13.04 47.09
C GLN A 121 -32.77 -13.70 48.11
N SER A 122 -33.64 -14.60 47.64
CA SER A 122 -34.54 -15.39 48.48
C SER A 122 -33.83 -16.47 49.32
N LYS A 123 -32.56 -16.78 49.00
CA LYS A 123 -31.76 -17.86 49.64
C LYS A 123 -30.32 -17.37 49.93
N PRO A 124 -30.12 -16.59 51.00
CA PRO A 124 -28.86 -15.86 51.24
C PRO A 124 -27.59 -16.73 51.31
N HIS A 125 -27.73 -17.98 51.76
CA HIS A 125 -26.65 -18.96 51.85
C HIS A 125 -26.09 -19.37 50.47
N ASN A 126 -26.86 -19.21 49.39
CA ASN A 126 -26.41 -19.54 48.03
C ASN A 126 -25.64 -18.39 47.37
N ILE A 127 -25.74 -17.17 47.89
CA ILE A 127 -25.12 -15.97 47.31
C ILE A 127 -23.60 -16.12 47.14
N PRO A 128 -22.82 -16.57 48.16
CA PRO A 128 -21.38 -16.73 48.01
C PRO A 128 -21.01 -17.75 46.94
N ARG A 129 -21.76 -18.87 46.87
CA ARG A 129 -21.53 -19.93 45.88
C ARG A 129 -21.78 -19.43 44.46
N THR A 130 -22.88 -18.71 44.24
CA THR A 130 -23.22 -18.13 42.93
C THR A 130 -22.21 -17.06 42.51
N LYS A 131 -21.75 -16.22 43.45
CA LYS A 131 -20.71 -15.21 43.17
C LYS A 131 -19.40 -15.85 42.70
N ILE A 132 -18.93 -16.88 43.39
CA ILE A 132 -17.71 -17.62 43.00
C ILE A 132 -17.89 -18.27 41.61
N ALA A 133 -19.06 -18.84 41.32
CA ALA A 133 -19.34 -19.42 40.01
C ALA A 133 -19.31 -18.36 38.89
N ASN A 134 -19.93 -17.20 39.11
CA ASN A 134 -19.95 -16.09 38.16
C ASN A 134 -18.54 -15.52 37.92
N GLU A 135 -17.72 -15.36 38.98
CA GLU A 135 -16.33 -14.90 38.87
C GLU A 135 -15.49 -15.88 38.04
N LYS A 136 -15.60 -17.19 38.30
CA LYS A 136 -14.91 -18.22 37.51
C LYS A 136 -15.33 -18.23 36.04
N GLU A 137 -16.63 -18.09 35.76
CA GLU A 137 -17.14 -18.02 34.39
C GLU A 137 -16.61 -16.77 33.67
N LYS A 138 -16.57 -15.63 34.36
CA LYS A 138 -16.02 -14.38 33.83
C LYS A 138 -14.54 -14.52 33.50
N GLU A 139 -13.74 -15.07 34.42
CA GLU A 139 -12.31 -15.31 34.20
C GLU A 139 -12.07 -16.25 33.02
N ALA A 140 -12.85 -17.34 32.92
CA ALA A 140 -12.76 -18.27 31.80
C ALA A 140 -13.10 -17.59 30.46
N LEU A 141 -14.13 -16.75 30.43
CA LEU A 141 -14.50 -15.99 29.24
C LEU A 141 -13.41 -14.99 28.87
N ASP A 142 -12.90 -14.20 29.82
CA ASP A 142 -11.83 -13.22 29.59
C ASP A 142 -10.56 -13.89 29.06
N LYS A 143 -10.18 -15.05 29.61
CA LYS A 143 -9.07 -15.85 29.10
C LYS A 143 -9.29 -16.30 27.65
N LYS A 144 -10.47 -16.86 27.35
CA LYS A 144 -10.83 -17.29 25.99
C LYS A 144 -10.75 -16.13 24.98
N MET A 145 -11.33 -14.97 25.32
CA MET A 145 -11.31 -13.80 24.44
C MET A 145 -9.89 -13.27 24.22
N SER A 146 -9.04 -13.27 25.25
CA SER A 146 -7.64 -12.89 25.13
C SER A 146 -6.88 -13.81 24.16
N GLU A 147 -7.10 -15.12 24.26
CA GLU A 147 -6.49 -16.11 23.35
C GLU A 147 -7.00 -15.96 21.91
N GLU A 148 -8.30 -15.73 21.71
CA GLU A 148 -8.88 -15.47 20.39
C GLU A 148 -8.32 -14.19 19.75
N GLN A 149 -8.22 -13.11 20.54
CA GLN A 149 -7.65 -11.84 20.08
C GLN A 149 -6.18 -12.02 19.69
N LYS A 150 -5.40 -12.72 20.51
CA LYS A 150 -3.99 -13.01 20.22
C LYS A 150 -3.83 -13.81 18.93
N ARG A 151 -4.60 -14.88 18.75
CA ARG A 151 -4.56 -15.71 17.53
C ARG A 151 -4.91 -14.92 16.28
N MET A 152 -5.89 -14.02 16.38
CA MET A 152 -6.27 -13.17 15.26
C MET A 152 -5.20 -12.13 14.94
N ASP A 153 -4.61 -11.49 15.96
CA ASP A 153 -3.54 -10.51 15.76
C ASP A 153 -2.27 -11.17 15.18
N GLU A 154 -1.91 -12.38 15.63
CA GLU A 154 -0.83 -13.19 15.03
C GLU A 154 -1.11 -13.50 13.55
N ARG A 155 -2.34 -13.88 13.23
CA ARG A 155 -2.76 -14.13 11.84
C ARG A 155 -2.68 -12.87 10.98
N ILE A 156 -3.12 -11.73 11.50
CA ILE A 156 -3.05 -10.43 10.80
C ILE A 156 -1.59 -10.12 10.44
N LEU A 157 -0.66 -10.27 11.39
CA LEU A 157 0.77 -10.05 11.13
C LEU A 157 1.29 -10.94 10.01
N ILE A 158 0.96 -12.23 10.04
CA ILE A 158 1.38 -13.18 8.99
C ILE A 158 0.82 -12.79 7.61
N GLU A 159 -0.45 -12.39 7.54
CA GLU A 159 -1.07 -11.95 6.27
C GLU A 159 -0.42 -10.66 5.73
N LEU A 160 -0.07 -9.71 6.62
CA LEU A 160 0.66 -8.49 6.24
C LEU A 160 2.09 -8.80 5.75
N ASP A 161 2.83 -9.63 6.47
CA ASP A 161 4.20 -10.04 6.09
C ASP A 161 4.22 -10.78 4.75
N THR A 162 3.23 -11.65 4.53
CA THR A 162 3.07 -12.37 3.25
C THR A 162 2.86 -11.38 2.11
N CYS A 163 1.98 -10.39 2.29
CA CYS A 163 1.73 -9.39 1.27
C CYS A 163 2.97 -8.53 0.97
N ALA A 164 3.69 -8.09 2.01
CA ALA A 164 4.93 -7.34 1.84
C ALA A 164 5.96 -8.14 1.03
N ALA A 165 6.11 -9.44 1.33
CA ALA A 165 7.01 -10.32 0.60
C ALA A 165 6.58 -10.56 -0.87
N GLU A 166 5.27 -10.60 -1.16
CA GLU A 166 4.72 -10.70 -2.51
C GLU A 166 4.90 -9.41 -3.32
N GLN A 167 4.69 -8.24 -2.69
CA GLN A 167 4.94 -6.93 -3.29
C GLN A 167 6.42 -6.76 -3.64
N GLN A 168 7.33 -7.10 -2.72
CA GLN A 168 8.77 -7.09 -2.97
C GLN A 168 9.14 -7.95 -4.18
N THR A 169 8.64 -9.18 -4.24
CA THR A 169 8.88 -10.09 -5.37
C THR A 169 8.29 -9.57 -6.68
N THR A 170 7.12 -8.92 -6.63
CA THR A 170 6.51 -8.32 -7.84
C THR A 170 7.35 -7.16 -8.36
N LEU A 171 7.83 -6.28 -7.48
CA LEU A 171 8.67 -5.13 -7.86
C LEU A 171 10.07 -5.55 -8.33
N GLU A 172 10.65 -6.57 -7.70
CA GLU A 172 11.90 -7.20 -8.15
C GLU A 172 11.75 -7.75 -9.58
N LYS A 173 10.67 -8.48 -9.86
CA LYS A 173 10.37 -9.01 -11.21
C LYS A 173 10.05 -7.93 -12.23
N ALA A 174 9.49 -6.81 -11.80
CA ALA A 174 9.28 -5.63 -12.63
C ALA A 174 10.59 -4.87 -12.93
N GLY A 175 11.73 -5.31 -12.35
CA GLY A 175 13.04 -4.73 -12.60
C GLY A 175 13.28 -3.43 -11.84
N VAL A 176 12.51 -3.15 -10.78
CA VAL A 176 12.66 -1.92 -10.00
C VAL A 176 13.95 -1.98 -9.16
N PRO A 177 14.93 -1.08 -9.36
CA PRO A 177 16.18 -1.11 -8.62
C PRO A 177 15.97 -0.96 -7.11
N GLY A 178 16.73 -1.74 -6.33
CA GLY A 178 16.65 -1.72 -4.86
C GLY A 178 15.59 -2.65 -4.26
N PHE A 179 14.78 -3.32 -5.09
CA PHE A 179 13.84 -4.34 -4.63
C PHE A 179 14.42 -5.74 -4.72
N GLN A 180 14.36 -6.42 -3.58
CA GLN A 180 14.61 -7.84 -3.40
C GLN A 180 13.79 -8.28 -2.18
N ARG A 181 13.47 -9.57 -2.09
CA ARG A 181 12.89 -10.09 -0.85
C ARG A 181 13.86 -9.89 0.31
N THR A 182 13.43 -9.23 1.37
CA THR A 182 14.26 -8.95 2.54
C THR A 182 13.45 -8.95 3.83
N HIS A 183 14.10 -9.40 4.91
CA HIS A 183 13.61 -9.29 6.28
C HIS A 183 14.47 -8.32 7.11
N ASP A 184 15.48 -7.70 6.49
CA ASP A 184 16.29 -6.70 7.17
C ASP A 184 15.54 -5.37 7.27
N SER A 185 15.43 -4.85 8.50
CA SER A 185 14.68 -3.62 8.77
C SER A 185 15.22 -2.39 8.03
N LYS A 186 16.53 -2.33 7.78
CA LYS A 186 17.18 -1.20 7.10
C LYS A 186 16.92 -1.29 5.59
N GLU A 187 17.02 -2.47 5.00
CA GLU A 187 16.68 -2.69 3.60
C GLU A 187 15.19 -2.44 3.31
N SER A 188 14.29 -2.96 4.15
CA SER A 188 12.85 -2.67 4.03
C SER A 188 12.58 -1.17 4.13
N ARG A 189 13.26 -0.46 5.03
CA ARG A 189 13.13 1.00 5.13
C ARG A 189 13.64 1.72 3.89
N LEU A 190 14.73 1.24 3.28
CA LEU A 190 15.22 1.77 2.01
C LEU A 190 14.20 1.58 0.89
N GLN A 191 13.62 0.38 0.77
CA GLN A 191 12.57 0.07 -0.21
C GLN A 191 11.35 0.99 -0.04
N MET A 192 10.96 1.30 1.21
CA MET A 192 9.89 2.27 1.49
C MET A 192 10.23 3.67 0.95
N TYR A 193 11.46 4.16 1.12
CA TYR A 193 11.86 5.44 0.54
C TYR A 193 11.80 5.43 -0.99
N ILE A 194 12.20 4.31 -1.62
CA ILE A 194 12.09 4.17 -3.08
C ILE A 194 10.62 4.20 -3.52
N LEU A 195 9.71 3.51 -2.82
CA LEU A 195 8.27 3.61 -3.10
C LEU A 195 7.73 5.03 -2.96
N GLU A 196 8.18 5.77 -1.94
CA GLU A 196 7.81 7.18 -1.76
C GLU A 196 8.28 8.03 -2.94
N PHE A 197 9.49 7.77 -3.46
CA PHE A 197 10.01 8.49 -4.62
C PHE A 197 9.17 8.22 -5.87
N ILE A 198 8.89 6.95 -6.15
CA ILE A 198 8.06 6.53 -7.29
C ILE A 198 6.67 7.18 -7.19
N THR A 199 6.06 7.15 -6.01
CA THR A 199 4.73 7.74 -5.77
C THR A 199 4.74 9.26 -5.96
N LYS A 200 5.79 9.96 -5.49
CA LYS A 200 5.93 11.41 -5.65
C LYS A 200 6.12 11.79 -7.12
N LEU A 201 7.01 11.11 -7.84
CA LEU A 201 7.21 11.33 -9.27
C LEU A 201 5.92 11.16 -10.07
N HIS A 202 5.16 10.09 -9.79
CA HIS A 202 3.89 9.87 -10.46
C HIS A 202 2.88 11.00 -10.22
N ARG A 203 2.83 11.55 -9.00
CA ARG A 203 1.99 12.71 -8.68
C ARG A 203 2.42 13.98 -9.43
N MET A 204 3.72 14.15 -9.66
CA MET A 204 4.25 15.30 -10.40
C MET A 204 3.87 15.20 -11.89
N GLU A 205 4.07 14.03 -12.51
CA GLU A 205 3.68 13.80 -13.92
C GLU A 205 2.17 13.94 -14.15
N THR A 206 1.35 13.48 -13.19
CA THR A 206 -0.11 13.61 -13.26
C THR A 206 -0.60 15.03 -13.01
N ALA A 207 0.12 15.83 -12.21
CA ALA A 207 -0.20 17.24 -12.00
C ALA A 207 0.15 18.12 -13.22
N GLU A 208 1.28 17.82 -13.89
CA GLU A 208 1.71 18.51 -15.11
C GLU A 208 0.82 18.20 -16.32
N SER A 209 0.16 17.04 -16.35
CA SER A 209 -0.75 16.65 -17.44
C SER A 209 -2.19 17.18 -17.29
N VAL A 210 -2.54 17.72 -16.12
CA VAL A 210 -3.87 18.31 -15.82
C VAL A 210 -3.83 19.85 -15.83
N SER A 211 -2.63 20.45 -15.86
CA SER A 211 -2.41 21.91 -15.93
C SER A 211 -2.23 22.39 -17.37
#